data_AF-Q1LMX8-F1
#
_entry.id   AF-Q1LMX8-F1
#
_cell.length_a   1.000
_cell.length_b   1.000
_cell.length_c   1.000
_cell.angle_alpha   90.00
_cell.angle_beta   90.00
_cell.angle_gamma   90.00
#
_symmetry.space_group_name_H-M   'P 1'
#
loop_
_entity.id
_entity.type
_entity.pdbx_description
1 polymer ?
#
loop_
_entity_poly.entity_id
_entity_poly.type
_entity_poly.pdbx_seq_one_letter_code
_entity_poly.pdbx_strand_id
1 'polypeptide(L)'
;MHAEVIVNFLSFFLSRLVKALVVVIGVVVINFFLIRMAPGDPATVMAGEAGAGDATYVTQLREQFGLDQPVLTQLGIYLKGVAKLDLGYSYRNHLPVLDLILDRLPATFLLMSGAFLFSIVMGVLLGVIAARTRYENRRRWIDSAVMSGALLLYATPLFWLSLMAIILFSVVLGWLPAFGMESVGAGYTGLARVQDIALHLVLPTISLGCFFMAVYVRLTRASMLEVMGMDFVKTARAKGVPARRVIRVHVLRNALLPVITFAGIQLGQMAGGAVLTETVFSWPGIGRLMFDALLQRDYQLLLGIFFVTSALVVFFNLVTDVVYRFIDPRIAIGGKEATA
;
A
#
# COMPACT_ATOMS: atom_id res chain seq x y z
N MET A 1 -19.82 -9.61 30.69
CA MET A 1 -19.82 -9.55 29.20
C MET A 1 -19.16 -8.29 28.65
N HIS A 2 -19.59 -7.06 28.94
CA HIS A 2 -18.94 -5.85 28.40
C HIS A 2 -17.48 -5.64 28.87
N ALA A 3 -17.20 -5.88 30.17
CA ALA A 3 -15.85 -5.72 30.72
C ALA A 3 -14.82 -6.72 30.12
N GLU A 4 -15.20 -7.99 29.95
CA GLU A 4 -14.32 -9.00 29.35
C GLU A 4 -14.02 -8.73 27.88
N VAL A 5 -15.01 -8.23 27.11
CA VAL A 5 -14.80 -7.83 25.71
C VAL A 5 -13.81 -6.67 25.62
N ILE A 6 -13.92 -5.68 26.52
CA ILE A 6 -13.00 -4.52 26.58
C ILE A 6 -11.59 -4.97 26.97
N VAL A 7 -11.45 -5.82 28.00
CA VAL A 7 -10.13 -6.33 28.44
C VAL A 7 -9.47 -7.17 27.35
N ASN A 8 -10.23 -8.02 26.67
CA ASN A 8 -9.71 -8.81 25.54
C ASN A 8 -9.34 -7.93 24.33
N PHE A 9 -10.04 -6.81 24.13
CA PHE A 9 -9.71 -5.84 23.08
C PHE A 9 -8.42 -5.09 23.40
N LEU A 10 -8.29 -4.61 24.64
CA LEU A 10 -7.11 -3.89 25.09
C LEU A 10 -5.85 -4.76 25.06
N SER A 11 -5.92 -6.00 25.54
CA SER A 11 -4.80 -6.96 25.50
C SER A 11 -4.33 -7.24 24.08
N PHE A 12 -5.27 -7.45 23.15
CA PHE A 12 -4.95 -7.63 21.73
C PHE A 12 -4.32 -6.38 21.11
N PHE A 13 -4.93 -5.21 21.32
CA PHE A 13 -4.44 -3.96 20.78
C PHE A 13 -3.03 -3.66 21.32
N LEU A 14 -2.79 -3.86 22.61
CA LEU A 14 -1.48 -3.69 23.23
C LEU A 14 -0.46 -4.68 22.67
N SER A 15 -0.83 -5.95 22.47
CA SER A 15 0.05 -6.95 21.85
C SER A 15 0.46 -6.54 20.42
N ARG A 16 -0.50 -6.03 19.63
CA ARG A 16 -0.22 -5.53 18.27
C ARG A 16 0.61 -4.27 18.29
N LEU A 17 0.36 -3.35 19.23
CA LEU A 17 1.13 -2.12 19.41
C LEU A 17 2.59 -2.41 19.78
N VAL A 18 2.84 -3.37 20.69
CA VAL A 18 4.19 -3.80 21.04
C VAL A 18 4.90 -4.41 19.83
N LYS A 19 4.24 -5.28 19.06
CA LYS A 19 4.81 -5.85 17.83
C LYS A 19 5.12 -4.75 16.80
N ALA A 20 4.21 -3.81 16.61
CA ALA A 20 4.38 -2.65 15.74
C ALA A 20 5.61 -1.82 16.16
N LEU A 21 5.74 -1.52 17.46
CA LEU A 21 6.86 -0.77 18.00
C LEU A 21 8.19 -1.50 17.80
N VAL A 22 8.22 -2.83 18.04
CA VAL A 22 9.42 -3.65 17.81
C VAL A 22 9.82 -3.62 16.33
N VAL A 23 8.87 -3.70 15.40
CA VAL A 23 9.15 -3.59 13.97
C VAL A 23 9.71 -2.22 13.62
N VAL A 24 9.09 -1.13 14.11
CA VAL A 24 9.57 0.24 13.84
C VAL A 24 10.97 0.45 14.40
N ILE A 25 11.24 0.04 15.64
CA ILE A 25 12.58 0.12 16.23
C ILE A 25 13.57 -0.71 15.39
N GLY A 26 13.18 -1.91 14.97
CA GLY A 26 13.98 -2.74 14.07
C GLY A 26 14.36 -2.01 12.78
N VAL A 27 13.40 -1.33 12.15
CA VAL A 27 13.65 -0.52 10.94
C VAL A 27 14.59 0.63 11.23
N VAL A 28 14.44 1.35 12.34
CA VAL A 28 15.34 2.46 12.72
C VAL A 28 16.76 1.95 12.94
N VAL A 29 16.92 0.81 13.62
CA VAL A 29 18.23 0.18 13.83
C VAL A 29 18.83 -0.27 12.50
N ILE A 30 18.05 -0.89 11.61
CA ILE A 30 18.52 -1.29 10.28
C ILE A 30 18.95 -0.06 9.46
N ASN A 31 18.15 1.00 9.44
CA ASN A 31 18.49 2.26 8.76
C ASN A 31 19.80 2.85 9.26
N PHE A 32 20.02 2.85 10.58
CA PHE A 32 21.28 3.32 11.16
C PHE A 32 22.50 2.52 10.69
N PHE A 33 22.39 1.18 10.59
CA PHE A 33 23.46 0.35 10.06
C PHE A 33 23.63 0.50 8.55
N LEU A 34 22.55 0.68 7.80
CA LEU A 34 22.59 0.91 6.35
C LEU A 34 23.46 2.13 5.99
N ILE A 35 23.33 3.24 6.73
CA ILE A 35 24.20 4.43 6.55
C ILE A 35 25.67 4.07 6.73
N ARG A 36 25.99 3.33 7.79
CA ARG A 36 27.39 3.01 8.15
C ARG A 36 28.03 2.02 7.19
N MET A 37 27.22 1.18 6.55
CA MET A 37 27.68 0.24 5.54
C MET A 37 27.85 0.91 4.18
N ALA A 38 27.28 2.10 3.97
CA ALA A 38 27.53 2.87 2.77
C ALA A 38 29.03 3.28 2.71
N PRO A 39 29.68 3.17 1.53
CA PRO A 39 31.08 3.51 1.40
C PRO A 39 31.30 5.03 1.58
N GLY A 40 32.16 5.39 2.54
CA GLY A 40 32.50 6.77 2.88
C GLY A 40 32.26 7.07 4.37
N ASP A 41 32.91 8.10 4.91
CA ASP A 41 32.59 8.58 6.26
C ASP A 41 31.27 9.38 6.21
N PRO A 42 30.25 9.06 7.04
CA PRO A 42 28.97 9.76 7.02
C PRO A 42 29.07 11.29 7.02
N ALA A 43 30.03 11.86 7.77
CA ALA A 43 30.25 13.31 7.77
C ALA A 43 30.76 13.82 6.42
N THR A 44 31.65 13.08 5.75
CA THR A 44 32.15 13.44 4.42
C THR A 44 31.08 13.31 3.33
N VAL A 45 30.17 12.35 3.46
CA VAL A 45 29.03 12.18 2.54
C VAL A 45 28.04 13.33 2.71
N MET A 46 27.65 13.63 3.94
CA MET A 46 26.75 14.76 4.25
C MET A 46 27.36 16.11 3.83
N ALA A 47 28.65 16.32 4.08
CA ALA A 47 29.36 17.52 3.65
C ALA A 47 29.46 17.63 2.12
N GLY A 48 29.73 16.51 1.45
CA GLY A 48 29.71 16.43 -0.02
C GLY A 48 28.33 16.71 -0.61
N GLU A 49 27.25 16.21 0.00
CA GLU A 49 25.86 16.52 -0.39
C GLU A 49 25.53 18.01 -0.21
N ALA A 50 26.04 18.64 0.85
CA ALA A 50 25.90 20.08 1.11
C ALA A 50 26.75 20.96 0.16
N GLY A 51 27.57 20.36 -0.71
CA GLY A 51 28.52 21.09 -1.56
C GLY A 51 29.68 21.72 -0.78
N ALA A 52 29.83 21.36 0.50
CA ALA A 52 30.85 21.87 1.39
C ALA A 52 31.99 20.84 1.51
N GLY A 53 33.06 21.04 0.72
CA GLY A 53 34.30 20.25 0.85
C GLY A 53 35.22 20.72 1.97
N ASP A 54 34.79 21.70 2.78
CA ASP A 54 35.60 22.29 3.84
C ASP A 54 35.75 21.29 5.00
N ALA A 55 37.01 20.98 5.33
CA ALA A 55 37.36 20.07 6.41
C ALA A 55 36.78 20.52 7.76
N THR A 56 36.59 21.83 7.97
CA THR A 56 35.99 22.37 9.20
C THR A 56 34.50 22.03 9.33
N TYR A 57 33.75 22.06 8.23
CA TYR A 57 32.34 21.68 8.19
C TYR A 57 32.16 20.18 8.45
N VAL A 58 33.04 19.34 7.88
CA VAL A 58 33.06 17.89 8.13
C VAL A 58 33.27 17.60 9.62
N THR A 59 34.22 18.27 10.28
CA THR A 59 34.47 18.10 11.72
C THR A 59 33.29 18.56 12.57
N GLN A 60 32.66 19.67 12.23
CA GLN A 60 31.44 20.13 12.91
C GLN A 60 30.30 19.11 12.78
N LEU A 61 30.12 18.50 11.60
CA LEU A 61 29.15 17.42 11.42
C LEU A 61 29.50 16.18 12.26
N ARG A 62 30.79 15.81 12.34
CA ARG A 62 31.22 14.68 13.19
C ARG A 62 30.87 14.90 14.65
N GLU A 63 31.13 16.09 15.19
CA GLU A 63 30.78 16.42 16.57
C GLU A 63 29.27 16.49 16.78
N GLN A 64 28.52 17.12 15.86
CA GLN A 64 27.08 17.32 15.96
C GLN A 64 26.29 15.99 15.91
N PHE A 65 26.71 15.05 15.06
CA PHE A 65 26.11 13.72 14.96
C PHE A 65 26.75 12.70 15.91
N GLY A 66 27.74 13.12 16.71
CA GLY A 66 28.45 12.26 17.66
C GLY A 66 29.21 11.12 16.98
N LEU A 67 29.65 11.30 15.74
CA LEU A 67 30.28 10.27 14.90
C LEU A 67 31.59 9.74 15.50
N ASP A 68 32.21 10.50 16.40
CA ASP A 68 33.42 10.11 17.15
C ASP A 68 33.14 9.25 18.39
N GLN A 69 31.88 9.04 18.76
CA GLN A 69 31.49 8.28 19.95
C GLN A 69 31.32 6.77 19.66
N PRO A 70 31.23 5.89 20.67
CA PRO A 70 30.91 4.48 20.45
C PRO A 70 29.60 4.28 19.69
N VAL A 71 29.53 3.22 18.87
CA VAL A 71 28.38 2.93 17.98
C VAL A 71 27.05 2.89 18.74
N LEU A 72 27.03 2.36 19.96
CA LEU A 72 25.81 2.33 20.79
C LEU A 72 25.34 3.72 21.19
N THR A 73 26.25 4.64 21.51
CA THR A 73 25.89 6.02 21.86
C THR A 73 25.36 6.77 20.66
N GLN A 74 25.96 6.57 19.48
CA GLN A 74 25.46 7.10 18.21
C GLN A 74 24.07 6.58 17.88
N LEU A 75 23.80 5.29 18.10
CA LEU A 75 22.47 4.72 17.92
C LEU A 75 21.46 5.37 18.87
N GLY A 76 21.85 5.59 20.14
CA GLY A 76 21.00 6.29 21.11
C GLY A 76 20.67 7.72 20.71
N ILE A 77 21.63 8.46 20.16
CA ILE A 77 21.43 9.82 19.63
C ILE A 77 20.46 9.77 18.45
N TYR A 78 20.67 8.86 17.50
CA TYR A 78 19.81 8.67 16.33
C TYR A 78 18.38 8.31 16.73
N LEU A 79 18.19 7.34 17.63
CA LEU A 79 16.89 6.95 18.17
C LEU A 79 16.17 8.14 18.84
N LYS A 80 16.90 8.97 19.58
CA LYS A 80 16.35 10.17 20.23
C LYS A 80 15.94 11.24 19.21
N GLY A 81 16.69 11.40 18.12
CA GLY A 81 16.33 12.28 17.00
C GLY A 81 15.04 11.82 16.31
N VAL A 82 15.00 10.54 15.92
CA VAL A 82 13.80 9.94 15.30
C VAL A 82 12.59 9.99 16.23
N ALA A 83 12.76 9.80 17.53
CA ALA A 83 11.68 9.93 18.53
C ALA A 83 11.11 11.37 18.62
N LYS A 84 11.90 12.38 18.26
CA LYS A 84 11.46 13.78 18.12
C LYS A 84 10.95 14.13 16.72
N LEU A 85 10.82 13.13 15.84
CA LEU A 85 10.50 13.29 14.42
C LEU A 85 11.53 14.12 13.64
N ASP A 86 12.76 14.21 14.14
CA ASP A 86 13.87 14.77 13.40
C ASP A 86 14.48 13.69 12.49
N LEU A 87 14.04 13.70 11.23
CA LEU A 87 14.54 12.81 10.17
C LEU A 87 15.75 13.42 9.44
N GLY A 88 16.23 14.59 9.88
CA GLY A 88 17.31 15.35 9.27
C GLY A 88 16.87 16.22 8.08
N TYR A 89 17.86 16.61 7.29
CA TYR A 89 17.73 17.64 6.26
C TYR A 89 18.22 17.13 4.91
N SER A 90 17.46 17.40 3.85
CA SER A 90 17.87 17.12 2.49
C SER A 90 18.64 18.32 1.94
N TYR A 91 19.94 18.19 1.77
CA TYR A 91 20.77 19.24 1.19
C TYR A 91 20.51 19.45 -0.30
N ARG A 92 20.00 18.43 -1.00
CA ARG A 92 19.61 18.53 -2.42
C ARG A 92 18.35 19.35 -2.64
N ASN A 93 17.38 19.22 -1.74
CA ASN A 93 16.09 19.91 -1.83
C ASN A 93 16.01 21.16 -0.96
N HIS A 94 17.04 21.41 -0.14
CA HIS A 94 17.09 22.52 0.82
C HIS A 94 15.89 22.58 1.79
N LEU A 95 15.37 21.41 2.17
CA LEU A 95 14.19 21.28 3.03
C LEU A 95 14.38 20.16 4.07
N PRO A 96 13.71 20.26 5.23
CA PRO A 96 13.62 19.16 6.17
C PRO A 96 13.02 17.92 5.50
N VAL A 97 13.58 16.75 5.81
CA VAL A 97 13.15 15.48 5.20
C VAL A 97 11.68 15.17 5.51
N LEU A 98 11.23 15.48 6.72
CA LEU A 98 9.85 15.24 7.13
C LEU A 98 8.86 16.05 6.26
N ASP A 99 9.16 17.32 6.00
CA ASP A 99 8.28 18.20 5.21
C ASP A 99 8.14 17.70 3.76
N LEU A 100 9.26 17.30 3.15
CA LEU A 100 9.26 16.68 1.82
C LEU A 100 8.40 15.42 1.76
N ILE A 101 8.41 14.60 2.81
CA ILE A 101 7.61 13.37 2.86
C ILE A 101 6.13 13.70 3.08
N LEU A 102 5.82 14.63 3.99
CA LEU A 102 4.45 15.07 4.28
C LEU A 102 3.77 15.70 3.05
N ASP A 103 4.51 16.44 2.23
CA ASP A 103 4.00 17.01 0.98
C ASP A 103 3.66 15.96 -0.07
N ARG A 104 4.32 14.79 -0.06
CA ARG A 104 4.12 13.71 -1.05
C ARG A 104 3.12 12.65 -0.57
N LEU A 105 2.94 12.51 0.74
CA LEU A 105 2.03 11.54 1.36
C LEU A 105 0.61 11.58 0.76
N PRO A 106 -0.06 12.74 0.65
CA PRO A 106 -1.43 12.81 0.12
C PRO A 106 -1.58 12.23 -1.29
N ALA A 107 -0.59 12.46 -2.16
CA ALA A 107 -0.60 11.94 -3.52
C ALA A 107 -0.51 10.41 -3.53
N THR A 108 0.37 9.81 -2.74
CA THR A 108 0.48 8.35 -2.59
C THR A 108 -0.81 7.75 -2.02
N PHE A 109 -1.39 8.37 -0.98
CA PHE A 109 -2.68 7.91 -0.43
C PHE A 109 -3.82 7.97 -1.45
N LEU A 110 -3.90 9.04 -2.25
CA LEU A 110 -4.92 9.18 -3.28
C LEU A 110 -4.81 8.07 -4.33
N LEU A 111 -3.59 7.78 -4.80
CA LEU A 111 -3.31 6.70 -5.72
C LEU A 111 -3.65 5.33 -5.13
N MET A 112 -3.14 5.03 -3.93
CA MET A 112 -3.36 3.75 -3.26
C MET A 112 -4.85 3.51 -2.98
N SER A 113 -5.57 4.52 -2.47
CA SER A 113 -7.00 4.39 -2.19
C SER A 113 -7.83 4.22 -3.46
N GLY A 114 -7.51 4.96 -4.53
CA GLY A 114 -8.13 4.78 -5.84
C GLY A 114 -7.94 3.37 -6.39
N ALA A 115 -6.69 2.89 -6.40
CA ALA A 115 -6.34 1.54 -6.87
C ALA A 115 -6.97 0.44 -5.99
N PHE A 116 -7.04 0.65 -4.68
CA PHE A 116 -7.65 -0.29 -3.74
C PHE A 116 -9.15 -0.40 -3.99
N LEU A 117 -9.85 0.73 -4.06
CA LEU A 117 -11.28 0.76 -4.33
C LEU A 117 -11.61 0.15 -5.68
N PHE A 118 -10.87 0.53 -6.73
CA PHE A 118 -11.02 -0.05 -8.06
C PHE A 118 -10.82 -1.57 -8.04
N SER A 119 -9.73 -2.04 -7.42
CA SER A 119 -9.38 -3.46 -7.40
C SER A 119 -10.42 -4.33 -6.70
N ILE A 120 -10.94 -3.89 -5.55
CA ILE A 120 -11.97 -4.60 -4.80
C ILE A 120 -13.30 -4.55 -5.55
N VAL A 121 -13.75 -3.37 -5.98
CA VAL A 121 -15.05 -3.22 -6.66
C VAL A 121 -15.07 -4.06 -7.94
N MET A 122 -14.07 -3.87 -8.81
CA MET A 122 -14.01 -4.61 -10.07
C MET A 122 -13.73 -6.09 -9.85
N GLY A 123 -12.87 -6.43 -8.88
CA GLY A 123 -12.53 -7.80 -8.55
C GLY A 123 -13.74 -8.60 -8.05
N VAL A 124 -14.52 -8.02 -7.13
CA VAL A 124 -15.76 -8.63 -6.64
C VAL A 124 -16.80 -8.73 -7.75
N LEU A 125 -17.02 -7.65 -8.52
CA LEU A 125 -18.01 -7.65 -9.60
C LEU A 125 -17.71 -8.72 -10.65
N LEU A 126 -16.49 -8.76 -11.16
CA LEU A 126 -16.06 -9.74 -12.16
C LEU A 126 -16.04 -11.16 -11.60
N GLY A 127 -15.60 -11.34 -10.34
CA GLY A 127 -15.61 -12.64 -9.66
C GLY A 127 -17.03 -13.19 -9.47
N VAL A 128 -17.99 -12.34 -9.11
CA VAL A 128 -19.42 -12.70 -9.01
C VAL A 128 -19.99 -13.08 -10.38
N ILE A 129 -19.67 -12.32 -11.43
CA ILE A 129 -20.11 -12.62 -12.81
C ILE A 129 -19.55 -13.97 -13.26
N ALA A 130 -18.24 -14.22 -13.05
CA ALA A 130 -17.59 -15.47 -13.41
C ALA A 130 -18.18 -16.67 -12.64
N ALA A 131 -18.35 -16.56 -11.32
CA ALA A 131 -18.94 -17.63 -10.52
C ALA A 131 -20.38 -17.94 -10.92
N ARG A 132 -21.19 -16.91 -11.16
CA ARG A 132 -22.59 -17.07 -11.55
C ARG A 132 -22.74 -17.75 -12.91
N THR A 133 -21.99 -17.29 -13.92
CA THR A 133 -22.03 -17.89 -15.27
C THR A 133 -21.49 -19.32 -15.27
N ARG A 134 -20.47 -19.61 -14.45
CA ARG A 134 -19.97 -20.97 -14.22
C ARG A 134 -21.03 -21.87 -13.57
N TYR A 135 -21.71 -21.38 -12.55
CA TYR A 135 -22.69 -22.15 -11.79
C TYR A 135 -23.98 -22.42 -12.58
N GLU A 136 -24.52 -21.41 -13.26
CA GLU A 136 -25.72 -21.55 -14.10
C GLU A 136 -25.46 -22.43 -15.35
N ASN A 137 -24.21 -22.79 -15.61
CA ASN A 137 -23.73 -23.49 -16.81
C ASN A 137 -24.18 -22.82 -18.12
N ARG A 138 -24.46 -21.51 -18.05
CA ARG A 138 -24.93 -20.67 -19.16
C ARG A 138 -23.89 -19.58 -19.40
N ARG A 139 -23.47 -19.40 -20.65
CA ARG A 139 -22.40 -18.46 -21.04
C ARG A 139 -21.06 -18.74 -20.32
N ARG A 140 -20.65 -20.01 -20.23
CA ARG A 140 -19.38 -20.43 -19.59
C ARG A 140 -18.14 -19.74 -20.19
N TRP A 141 -18.21 -19.28 -21.44
CA TRP A 141 -17.13 -18.51 -22.06
C TRP A 141 -16.86 -17.19 -21.32
N ILE A 142 -17.84 -16.60 -20.62
CA ILE A 142 -17.64 -15.39 -19.80
C ILE A 142 -16.73 -15.70 -18.60
N ASP A 143 -17.01 -16.79 -17.90
CA ASP A 143 -16.14 -17.29 -16.83
C ASP A 143 -14.71 -17.49 -17.35
N SER A 144 -14.56 -18.22 -18.46
CA SER A 144 -13.25 -18.45 -19.09
C SER A 144 -12.57 -17.14 -19.50
N ALA A 145 -13.28 -16.19 -20.10
CA ALA A 145 -12.71 -14.90 -20.51
C ALA A 145 -12.26 -14.06 -19.32
N VAL A 146 -13.07 -13.97 -18.27
CA VAL A 146 -12.73 -13.24 -17.04
C VAL A 146 -11.53 -13.88 -16.34
N MET A 147 -11.50 -15.20 -16.23
CA MET A 147 -10.39 -15.91 -15.58
C MET A 147 -9.09 -15.85 -16.38
N SER A 148 -9.15 -15.97 -17.71
CA SER A 148 -8.00 -15.78 -18.58
C SER A 148 -7.49 -14.35 -18.53
N GLY A 149 -8.39 -13.35 -18.57
CA GLY A 149 -8.02 -11.94 -18.44
C GLY A 149 -7.36 -11.62 -17.10
N ALA A 150 -7.92 -12.14 -15.99
CA ALA A 150 -7.31 -12.01 -14.67
C ALA A 150 -5.93 -12.68 -14.60
N LEU A 151 -5.78 -13.87 -15.19
CA LEU A 151 -4.47 -14.56 -15.24
C LEU A 151 -3.43 -13.75 -16.03
N LEU A 152 -3.82 -13.22 -17.20
CA LEU A 152 -2.95 -12.38 -18.02
C LEU A 152 -2.51 -11.13 -17.27
N LEU A 153 -3.44 -10.41 -16.64
CA LEU A 153 -3.13 -9.21 -15.85
C LEU A 153 -2.21 -9.53 -14.67
N TYR A 154 -2.42 -10.65 -13.99
CA TYR A 154 -1.57 -11.08 -12.87
C TYR A 154 -0.15 -11.48 -13.32
N ALA A 155 -0.03 -12.13 -14.48
CA ALA A 155 1.26 -12.56 -15.03
C ALA A 155 2.03 -11.42 -15.70
N THR A 156 1.36 -10.32 -16.04
CA THR A 156 1.97 -9.17 -16.72
C THR A 156 2.71 -8.28 -15.72
N PRO A 157 3.97 -7.92 -15.98
CA PRO A 157 4.70 -6.97 -15.14
C PRO A 157 3.99 -5.60 -15.06
N LEU A 158 3.85 -5.08 -13.84
CA LEU A 158 3.13 -3.82 -13.58
C LEU A 158 3.66 -2.62 -14.38
N PHE A 159 4.99 -2.49 -14.49
CA PHE A 159 5.61 -1.40 -15.25
C PHE A 159 5.25 -1.50 -16.74
N TRP A 160 5.23 -2.71 -17.30
CA TRP A 160 4.91 -2.92 -18.71
C TRP A 160 3.43 -2.59 -18.98
N LEU A 161 2.54 -3.05 -18.10
CA LEU A 161 1.11 -2.70 -18.19
C LEU A 161 0.90 -1.18 -18.13
N SER A 162 1.64 -0.50 -17.27
CA SER A 162 1.60 0.96 -17.13
C SER A 162 2.06 1.66 -18.41
N LEU A 163 3.21 1.26 -18.99
CA LEU A 163 3.73 1.82 -20.23
C LEU A 163 2.78 1.57 -21.43
N MET A 164 2.21 0.38 -21.54
CA MET A 164 1.25 0.07 -22.60
C MET A 164 -0.04 0.89 -22.44
N ALA A 165 -0.50 1.09 -21.21
CA ALA A 165 -1.66 1.93 -20.94
C ALA A 165 -1.41 3.39 -21.36
N ILE A 166 -0.22 3.94 -21.08
CA ILE A 166 0.19 5.27 -21.55
C ILE A 166 0.18 5.35 -23.08
N ILE A 167 0.83 4.39 -23.76
CA ILE A 167 0.91 4.39 -25.23
C ILE A 167 -0.50 4.34 -25.83
N LEU A 168 -1.35 3.44 -25.35
CA LEU A 168 -2.68 3.26 -25.92
C LEU A 168 -3.59 4.47 -25.61
N PHE A 169 -3.77 4.82 -24.35
CA PHE A 169 -4.79 5.77 -23.93
C PHE A 169 -4.34 7.23 -23.99
N SER A 170 -3.04 7.50 -23.87
CA SER A 170 -2.52 8.87 -23.92
C SER A 170 -1.93 9.20 -25.28
N VAL A 171 -1.10 8.33 -25.87
CA VAL A 171 -0.38 8.65 -27.11
C VAL A 171 -1.21 8.36 -28.36
N VAL A 172 -1.80 7.17 -28.47
CA VAL A 172 -2.56 6.76 -29.67
C VAL A 172 -3.97 7.35 -29.65
N LEU A 173 -4.68 7.24 -28.53
CA LEU A 173 -6.08 7.67 -28.42
C LEU A 173 -6.23 9.13 -27.98
N GLY A 174 -5.27 9.69 -27.25
CA GLY A 174 -5.36 11.05 -26.71
C GLY A 174 -6.49 11.27 -25.69
N TRP A 175 -6.96 10.20 -25.04
CA TRP A 175 -8.10 10.26 -24.11
C TRP A 175 -7.72 10.71 -22.72
N LEU A 176 -6.56 10.29 -22.23
CA LEU A 176 -6.14 10.46 -20.85
C LEU A 176 -4.72 11.03 -20.80
N PRO A 177 -4.41 11.87 -19.80
CA PRO A 177 -3.06 12.41 -19.61
C PRO A 177 -2.07 11.28 -19.25
N ALA A 178 -0.83 11.43 -19.73
CA ALA A 178 0.22 10.41 -19.55
C ALA A 178 0.98 10.54 -18.24
N PHE A 179 1.19 11.77 -17.76
CA PHE A 179 2.14 12.08 -16.69
C PHE A 179 1.62 13.16 -15.75
N GLY A 180 2.05 13.11 -14.49
CA GLY A 180 1.75 14.12 -13.48
C GLY A 180 0.41 13.92 -12.78
N MET A 181 0.12 14.79 -11.81
CA MET A 181 -1.12 14.78 -11.01
C MET A 181 -2.14 15.80 -11.51
N GLU A 182 -1.68 16.85 -12.17
CA GLU A 182 -2.52 17.94 -12.70
C GLU A 182 -1.83 18.57 -13.92
N SER A 183 -2.64 19.19 -14.77
CA SER A 183 -2.20 19.90 -15.98
C SER A 183 -1.42 21.16 -15.61
N VAL A 184 -0.10 21.14 -15.85
CA VAL A 184 0.78 22.28 -15.56
C VAL A 184 0.39 23.49 -16.41
N GLY A 185 0.24 24.66 -15.77
CA GLY A 185 -0.08 25.91 -16.44
C GLY A 185 -1.56 26.14 -16.75
N ALA A 186 -2.45 25.19 -16.44
CA ALA A 186 -3.89 25.35 -16.69
C ALA A 186 -4.59 26.26 -15.66
N GLY A 187 -4.02 26.43 -14.46
CA GLY A 187 -4.56 27.32 -13.43
C GLY A 187 -5.93 26.90 -12.89
N TYR A 188 -6.32 25.62 -13.05
CA TYR A 188 -7.61 25.13 -12.60
C TYR A 188 -7.77 25.25 -11.08
N THR A 189 -8.92 25.73 -10.65
CA THR A 189 -9.30 25.85 -9.22
C THR A 189 -10.67 25.23 -8.96
N GLY A 190 -10.94 24.86 -7.71
CA GLY A 190 -12.22 24.26 -7.32
C GLY A 190 -12.51 22.92 -8.01
N LEU A 191 -13.74 22.76 -8.52
CA LEU A 191 -14.20 21.52 -9.17
C LEU A 191 -13.43 21.18 -10.45
N ALA A 192 -12.95 22.19 -11.19
CA ALA A 192 -12.16 21.96 -12.40
C ALA A 192 -10.84 21.25 -12.07
N ARG A 193 -10.19 21.63 -10.96
CA ARG A 193 -8.96 20.97 -10.48
C ARG A 193 -9.23 19.53 -10.07
N VAL A 194 -10.34 19.26 -9.39
CA VAL A 194 -10.72 17.91 -8.98
C VAL A 194 -10.96 17.01 -10.20
N GLN A 195 -11.63 17.52 -11.23
CA GLN A 195 -11.83 16.78 -12.47
C GLN A 195 -10.51 16.49 -13.20
N ASP A 196 -9.62 17.49 -13.27
CA ASP A 196 -8.31 17.32 -13.87
C ASP A 196 -7.48 16.25 -13.14
N ILE A 197 -7.40 16.33 -11.81
CA ILE A 197 -6.74 15.30 -10.98
C ILE A 197 -7.39 13.94 -11.18
N ALA A 198 -8.72 13.85 -11.25
CA ALA A 198 -9.42 12.59 -11.47
C ALA A 198 -9.04 11.96 -12.81
N LEU A 199 -8.90 12.74 -13.88
CA LEU A 199 -8.44 12.25 -15.19
C LEU A 199 -6.99 11.76 -15.14
N HIS A 200 -6.11 12.49 -14.44
CA HIS A 200 -4.72 12.07 -14.21
C HIS A 200 -4.60 10.80 -13.36
N LEU A 201 -5.57 10.57 -12.48
CA LEU A 201 -5.58 9.43 -11.58
C LEU A 201 -6.04 8.12 -12.26
N VAL A 202 -6.77 8.18 -13.38
CA VAL A 202 -7.38 6.99 -14.03
C VAL A 202 -6.34 5.95 -14.41
N LEU A 203 -5.33 6.32 -15.21
CA LEU A 203 -4.34 5.35 -15.69
C LEU A 203 -3.49 4.77 -14.55
N PRO A 204 -2.90 5.57 -13.64
CA PRO A 204 -2.20 5.05 -12.46
C PRO A 204 -3.06 4.08 -11.63
N THR A 205 -4.32 4.45 -11.39
CA THR A 205 -5.27 3.65 -10.58
C THR A 205 -5.59 2.32 -11.24
N ILE A 206 -5.86 2.33 -12.55
CA ILE A 206 -6.17 1.11 -13.30
C ILE A 206 -4.93 0.23 -13.39
N SER A 207 -3.75 0.79 -13.67
CA SER A 207 -2.52 0.01 -13.78
C SER A 207 -2.18 -0.69 -12.47
N LEU A 208 -2.14 0.04 -11.35
CA LEU A 208 -1.88 -0.53 -10.02
C LEU A 208 -3.02 -1.47 -9.58
N GLY A 209 -4.27 -1.04 -9.77
CA GLY A 209 -5.45 -1.75 -9.33
C GLY A 209 -5.74 -3.03 -10.11
N CYS A 210 -5.40 -3.13 -11.40
CA CYS A 210 -5.62 -4.32 -12.23
C CYS A 210 -4.86 -5.55 -11.70
N PHE A 211 -3.65 -5.35 -11.19
CA PHE A 211 -2.85 -6.42 -10.60
C PHE A 211 -3.58 -7.04 -9.38
N PHE A 212 -4.04 -6.20 -8.45
CA PHE A 212 -4.77 -6.65 -7.26
C PHE A 212 -6.20 -7.13 -7.59
N MET A 213 -6.84 -6.52 -8.58
CA MET A 213 -8.15 -6.91 -9.09
C MET A 213 -8.13 -8.38 -9.52
N ALA A 214 -7.10 -8.82 -10.25
CA ALA A 214 -6.97 -10.20 -10.70
C ALA A 214 -7.01 -11.21 -9.54
N VAL A 215 -6.40 -10.85 -8.40
CA VAL A 215 -6.42 -11.67 -7.18
C VAL A 215 -7.83 -11.71 -6.59
N TYR A 216 -8.49 -10.56 -6.47
CA TYR A 216 -9.87 -10.49 -5.95
C TYR A 216 -10.89 -11.21 -6.84
N VAL A 217 -10.73 -11.18 -8.17
CA VAL A 217 -11.58 -11.96 -9.09
C VAL A 217 -11.50 -13.45 -8.75
N ARG A 218 -10.27 -13.97 -8.63
CA ARG A 218 -10.04 -15.40 -8.35
C ARG A 218 -10.60 -15.80 -6.99
N LEU A 219 -10.31 -15.01 -5.96
CA LEU A 219 -10.77 -15.26 -4.60
C LEU A 219 -12.29 -15.22 -4.50
N THR A 220 -12.91 -14.14 -4.99
CA THR A 220 -14.37 -13.98 -4.98
C THR A 220 -15.04 -15.11 -5.75
N ARG A 221 -14.52 -15.49 -6.92
CA ARG A 221 -15.08 -16.58 -7.72
C ARG A 221 -15.03 -17.91 -6.98
N ALA A 222 -13.90 -18.25 -6.36
CA ALA A 222 -13.73 -19.48 -5.61
C ALA A 222 -14.70 -19.54 -4.42
N SER A 223 -14.72 -18.50 -3.59
CA SER A 223 -15.62 -18.43 -2.43
C SER A 223 -17.10 -18.45 -2.81
N MET A 224 -17.47 -17.81 -3.92
CA MET A 224 -18.84 -17.87 -4.44
C MET A 224 -19.25 -19.30 -4.84
N LEU A 225 -18.40 -20.02 -5.57
CA LEU A 225 -18.69 -21.39 -6.00
C LEU A 225 -18.77 -22.37 -4.83
N GLU A 226 -17.90 -22.21 -3.82
CA GLU A 226 -17.93 -22.98 -2.59
C GLU A 226 -19.24 -22.77 -1.82
N VAL A 227 -19.60 -21.51 -1.56
CA VAL A 227 -20.84 -21.18 -0.84
C VAL A 227 -22.08 -21.63 -1.60
N MET A 228 -22.09 -21.55 -2.94
CA MET A 228 -23.21 -22.05 -3.74
C MET A 228 -23.45 -23.57 -3.60
N GLY A 229 -22.42 -24.33 -3.21
CA GLY A 229 -22.51 -25.78 -2.97
C GLY A 229 -23.10 -26.16 -1.60
N MET A 230 -23.25 -25.21 -0.68
CA MET A 230 -23.65 -25.46 0.71
C MET A 230 -25.16 -25.76 0.85
N ASP A 231 -25.51 -26.54 1.87
CA ASP A 231 -26.88 -27.06 2.05
C ASP A 231 -27.92 -26.00 2.38
N PHE A 232 -27.54 -24.91 3.06
CA PHE A 232 -28.47 -23.79 3.29
C PHE A 232 -28.87 -23.10 1.97
N VAL A 233 -28.00 -23.10 0.95
CA VAL A 233 -28.30 -22.55 -0.38
C VAL A 233 -29.25 -23.48 -1.13
N LYS A 234 -29.03 -24.80 -1.06
CA LYS A 234 -29.97 -25.81 -1.62
C LYS A 234 -31.34 -25.68 -0.96
N THR A 235 -31.38 -25.54 0.36
CA THR A 235 -32.61 -25.36 1.13
C THR A 235 -33.35 -24.08 0.74
N ALA A 236 -32.64 -22.95 0.59
CA ALA A 236 -33.25 -21.69 0.16
C ALA A 236 -33.89 -21.80 -1.24
N ARG A 237 -33.27 -22.54 -2.16
CA ARG A 237 -33.84 -22.81 -3.49
C ARG A 237 -35.03 -23.74 -3.45
N ALA A 238 -34.98 -24.79 -2.64
CA ALA A 238 -36.11 -25.70 -2.44
C ALA A 238 -37.35 -24.97 -1.88
N LYS A 239 -37.14 -23.92 -1.06
CA LYS A 239 -38.19 -23.01 -0.59
C LYS A 239 -38.70 -22.01 -1.65
N GLY A 240 -38.23 -22.08 -2.89
CA GLY A 240 -38.67 -21.21 -3.98
C GLY A 240 -38.07 -19.80 -3.98
N VAL A 241 -37.01 -19.54 -3.20
CA VAL A 241 -36.38 -18.21 -3.18
C VAL A 241 -35.77 -17.91 -4.56
N PRO A 242 -36.05 -16.74 -5.17
CA PRO A 242 -35.59 -16.43 -6.52
C PRO A 242 -34.06 -16.40 -6.58
N ALA A 243 -33.48 -16.97 -7.66
CA ALA A 243 -32.03 -17.16 -7.81
C ALA A 243 -31.20 -15.88 -7.59
N ARG A 244 -31.69 -14.72 -8.05
CA ARG A 244 -31.02 -13.42 -7.82
C ARG A 244 -30.91 -13.06 -6.34
N ARG A 245 -31.96 -13.35 -5.56
CA ARG A 245 -31.98 -13.10 -4.11
C ARG A 245 -31.09 -14.11 -3.38
N VAL A 246 -31.09 -15.37 -3.80
CA VAL A 246 -30.15 -16.38 -3.27
C VAL A 246 -28.71 -15.93 -3.46
N ILE A 247 -28.33 -15.51 -4.67
CA ILE A 247 -26.97 -15.06 -4.96
C ILE A 247 -26.59 -13.83 -4.13
N ARG A 248 -27.42 -12.78 -4.12
CA ARG A 248 -27.06 -11.51 -3.45
C ARG A 248 -27.05 -11.61 -1.92
N VAL A 249 -28.04 -12.30 -1.34
CA VAL A 249 -28.27 -12.28 0.11
C VAL A 249 -27.64 -13.48 0.82
N HIS A 250 -27.73 -14.68 0.22
CA HIS A 250 -27.27 -15.91 0.85
C HIS A 250 -25.86 -16.31 0.43
N VAL A 251 -25.49 -16.10 -0.84
CA VAL A 251 -24.17 -16.50 -1.33
C VAL A 251 -23.14 -15.39 -1.14
N LEU A 252 -23.35 -14.23 -1.76
CA LEU A 252 -22.37 -13.13 -1.80
C LEU A 252 -21.96 -12.67 -0.41
N ARG A 253 -22.91 -12.50 0.51
CA ARG A 253 -22.62 -12.06 1.87
C ARG A 253 -21.65 -12.98 2.61
N ASN A 254 -21.77 -14.30 2.41
CA ASN A 254 -20.87 -15.28 3.02
C ASN A 254 -19.55 -15.42 2.24
N ALA A 255 -19.61 -15.30 0.91
CA ALA A 255 -18.44 -15.37 0.05
C ALA A 255 -17.52 -14.14 0.15
N LEU A 256 -18.01 -13.01 0.68
CA LEU A 256 -17.21 -11.80 0.88
C LEU A 256 -16.33 -11.85 2.14
N LEU A 257 -16.58 -12.76 3.09
CA LEU A 257 -15.78 -12.83 4.32
C LEU A 257 -14.27 -13.01 4.01
N PRO A 258 -13.85 -13.97 3.17
CA PRO A 258 -12.43 -14.12 2.81
C PRO A 258 -11.90 -12.92 2.02
N VAL A 259 -12.73 -12.29 1.19
CA VAL A 259 -12.34 -11.11 0.38
C VAL A 259 -11.99 -9.94 1.28
N ILE A 260 -12.80 -9.68 2.31
CA ILE A 260 -12.57 -8.58 3.24
C ILE A 260 -11.34 -8.86 4.12
N THR A 261 -11.15 -10.10 4.58
CA THR A 261 -9.94 -10.52 5.29
C THR A 261 -8.69 -10.25 4.46
N PHE A 262 -8.71 -10.65 3.20
CA PHE A 262 -7.58 -10.51 2.30
C PHE A 262 -7.32 -9.05 1.91
N ALA A 263 -8.38 -8.23 1.87
CA ALA A 263 -8.27 -6.81 1.57
C ALA A 263 -7.30 -6.07 2.51
N GLY A 264 -7.34 -6.38 3.80
CA GLY A 264 -6.45 -5.74 4.76
C GLY A 264 -4.97 -6.09 4.58
N ILE A 265 -4.65 -7.33 4.19
CA ILE A 265 -3.28 -7.77 3.92
C ILE A 265 -2.73 -7.07 2.67
N GLN A 266 -3.60 -6.84 1.69
CA GLN A 266 -3.21 -6.30 0.39
C GLN A 266 -2.77 -4.84 0.45
N LEU A 267 -3.34 -4.03 1.36
CA LEU A 267 -2.99 -2.62 1.54
C LEU A 267 -1.49 -2.42 1.81
N GLY A 268 -0.86 -3.29 2.60
CA GLY A 268 0.58 -3.23 2.85
C GLY A 268 1.42 -3.54 1.59
N GLN A 269 0.99 -4.50 0.78
CA GLN A 269 1.66 -4.86 -0.48
C GLN A 269 1.50 -3.78 -1.57
N MET A 270 0.38 -3.04 -1.55
CA MET A 270 0.12 -1.95 -2.49
C MET A 270 1.15 -0.82 -2.39
N ALA A 271 1.71 -0.57 -1.21
CA ALA A 271 2.72 0.47 -1.03
C ALA A 271 3.97 0.20 -1.90
N GLY A 272 4.39 -1.06 -2.04
CA GLY A 272 5.52 -1.42 -2.91
C GLY A 272 5.22 -1.25 -4.40
N GLY A 273 4.01 -1.62 -4.83
CA GLY A 273 3.55 -1.42 -6.21
C GLY A 273 3.39 0.05 -6.58
N ALA A 274 2.95 0.87 -5.61
CA ALA A 274 2.77 2.31 -5.80
C ALA A 274 4.07 3.00 -6.21
N VAL A 275 5.23 2.59 -5.69
CA VAL A 275 6.53 3.16 -6.08
C VAL A 275 6.75 3.11 -7.59
N LEU A 276 6.57 1.93 -8.19
CA LEU A 276 6.75 1.74 -9.63
C LEU A 276 5.72 2.55 -10.44
N THR A 277 4.46 2.51 -10.02
CA THR A 277 3.38 3.27 -10.68
C THR A 277 3.66 4.78 -10.61
N GLU A 278 4.08 5.29 -9.46
CA GLU A 278 4.37 6.72 -9.29
C GLU A 278 5.53 7.18 -10.17
N THR A 279 6.59 6.37 -10.27
CA THR A 279 7.72 6.68 -11.15
C THR A 279 7.31 6.68 -12.62
N VAL A 280 6.58 5.67 -13.09
CA VAL A 280 6.17 5.55 -14.51
C VAL A 280 5.24 6.68 -14.92
N PHE A 281 4.24 7.00 -14.10
CA PHE A 281 3.28 8.06 -14.39
C PHE A 281 3.74 9.45 -13.93
N SER A 282 4.97 9.59 -13.42
CA SER A 282 5.45 10.84 -12.83
C SER A 282 4.48 11.40 -11.76
N TRP A 283 3.82 10.52 -11.03
CA TRP A 283 2.92 10.90 -9.94
C TRP A 283 3.76 11.42 -8.76
N PRO A 284 3.41 12.56 -8.17
CA PRO A 284 4.24 13.23 -7.16
C PRO A 284 4.06 12.61 -5.77
N GLY A 285 4.26 11.29 -5.65
CA GLY A 285 4.17 10.55 -4.40
C GLY A 285 5.53 10.22 -3.78
N ILE A 286 5.49 9.51 -2.66
CA ILE A 286 6.67 9.13 -1.85
C ILE A 286 7.57 8.16 -2.61
N GLY A 287 7.00 7.24 -3.38
CA GLY A 287 7.76 6.26 -4.13
C GLY A 287 8.57 6.91 -5.25
N ARG A 288 8.01 7.92 -5.92
CA ARG A 288 8.78 8.75 -6.84
C ARG A 288 9.87 9.54 -6.11
N LEU A 289 9.55 10.15 -4.97
CA LEU A 289 10.53 10.86 -4.13
C LEU A 289 11.71 9.96 -3.73
N MET A 290 11.42 8.70 -3.39
CA MET A 290 12.42 7.68 -3.05
C MET A 290 13.34 7.37 -4.24
N PHE A 291 12.74 7.23 -5.44
CA PHE A 291 13.49 6.98 -6.66
C PHE A 291 14.41 8.15 -7.01
N ASP A 292 13.91 9.38 -6.89
CA ASP A 292 14.69 10.59 -7.14
C ASP A 292 15.84 10.75 -6.12
N ALA A 293 15.58 10.49 -4.83
CA ALA A 293 16.58 10.50 -3.77
C ALA A 293 17.70 9.48 -4.02
N LEU A 294 17.34 8.27 -4.49
CA LEU A 294 18.31 7.23 -4.84
C LEU A 294 19.23 7.68 -5.99
N LEU A 295 18.68 8.28 -7.04
CA LEU A 295 19.47 8.76 -8.19
C LEU A 295 20.39 9.93 -7.81
N GLN A 296 19.91 10.83 -6.95
CA GLN A 296 20.67 11.98 -6.47
C GLN A 296 21.65 11.64 -5.34
N ARG A 297 21.63 10.38 -4.87
CA ARG A 297 22.36 9.89 -3.71
C ARG A 297 22.11 10.76 -2.47
N ASP A 298 20.86 11.16 -2.24
CA ASP A 298 20.43 11.84 -1.02
C ASP A 298 20.11 10.79 0.04
N TYR A 299 21.11 10.43 0.83
CA TYR A 299 20.97 9.33 1.78
C TYR A 299 20.00 9.68 2.91
N GLN A 300 20.05 10.92 3.40
CA GLN A 300 19.22 11.36 4.52
C GLN A 300 17.73 11.29 4.16
N LEU A 301 17.36 11.76 2.97
CA LEU A 301 15.99 11.67 2.46
C LEU A 301 15.54 10.23 2.28
N LEU A 302 16.38 9.39 1.69
CA LEU A 302 16.07 7.98 1.43
C LEU A 302 15.76 7.21 2.74
N LEU A 303 16.52 7.47 3.80
CA LEU A 303 16.32 6.82 5.10
C LEU A 303 15.09 7.34 5.84
N GLY A 304 14.82 8.63 5.74
CA GLY A 304 13.58 9.22 6.24
C GLY A 304 12.37 8.58 5.54
N ILE A 305 12.44 8.42 4.22
CA ILE A 305 11.40 7.73 3.44
C ILE A 305 11.24 6.28 3.89
N PHE A 306 12.32 5.52 4.05
CA PHE A 306 12.26 4.13 4.55
C PHE A 306 11.62 4.03 5.93
N PHE A 307 11.94 4.96 6.83
CA PHE A 307 11.34 5.02 8.15
C PHE A 307 9.83 5.31 8.07
N VAL A 308 9.44 6.38 7.38
CA VAL A 308 8.02 6.80 7.30
C VAL A 308 7.18 5.77 6.55
N THR A 309 7.66 5.23 5.45
CA THR A 309 6.95 4.17 4.70
C THR A 309 6.79 2.90 5.52
N SER A 310 7.81 2.48 6.27
CA SER A 310 7.71 1.34 7.18
C SER A 310 6.73 1.59 8.32
N ALA A 311 6.79 2.77 8.94
CA ALA A 311 5.83 3.18 9.97
C ALA A 311 4.39 3.20 9.43
N LEU A 312 4.21 3.66 8.19
CA LEU A 312 2.92 3.69 7.52
C LEU A 312 2.39 2.28 7.20
N VAL A 313 3.25 1.37 6.72
CA VAL A 313 2.88 -0.04 6.50
C VAL A 313 2.49 -0.72 7.81
N VAL A 314 3.25 -0.49 8.89
CA VAL A 314 2.93 -1.00 10.22
C VAL A 314 1.60 -0.44 10.72
N PHE A 315 1.36 0.86 10.52
CA PHE A 315 0.09 1.51 10.84
C PHE A 315 -1.08 0.88 10.08
N PHE A 316 -0.96 0.66 8.77
CA PHE A 316 -2.00 0.01 7.99
C PHE A 316 -2.24 -1.44 8.42
N ASN A 317 -1.19 -2.19 8.75
CA ASN A 317 -1.33 -3.54 9.29
C ASN A 317 -2.08 -3.54 10.63
N LEU A 318 -1.83 -2.57 11.50
CA LEU A 318 -2.56 -2.40 12.76
C LEU A 318 -4.04 -2.08 12.52
N VAL A 319 -4.34 -1.18 11.57
CA VAL A 319 -5.73 -0.87 11.17
C VAL A 319 -6.42 -2.12 10.62
N THR A 320 -5.75 -2.88 9.77
CA THR A 320 -6.23 -4.15 9.23
C THR A 320 -6.54 -5.16 10.34
N ASP A 321 -5.62 -5.35 11.30
CA ASP A 321 -5.81 -6.27 12.41
C ASP A 321 -7.03 -5.90 13.26
N VAL A 322 -7.27 -4.60 13.45
CA VAL A 322 -8.45 -4.07 14.17
C VAL A 322 -9.73 -4.32 13.37
N VAL A 323 -9.75 -3.98 12.08
CA VAL A 323 -10.90 -4.22 11.19
C VAL A 323 -11.24 -5.72 11.13
N TYR A 324 -10.22 -6.56 11.04
CA TYR A 324 -10.40 -8.00 10.96
C TYR A 324 -11.05 -8.57 12.21
N ARG A 325 -10.67 -8.08 13.40
CA ARG A 325 -11.32 -8.46 14.66
C ARG A 325 -12.78 -8.03 14.74
N PHE A 326 -13.13 -6.86 14.19
CA PHE A 326 -14.54 -6.43 14.14
C PHE A 326 -15.39 -7.30 13.23
N ILE A 327 -14.80 -7.84 12.16
CA ILE A 327 -15.51 -8.66 11.17
C ILE A 327 -15.60 -10.12 11.63
N ASP A 328 -14.51 -10.67 12.16
CA ASP A 328 -14.47 -12.02 12.72
C ASP A 328 -13.99 -12.00 14.20
N PRO A 329 -14.94 -11.88 15.15
CA PRO A 329 -14.62 -11.86 16.58
C PRO A 329 -14.11 -13.21 17.11
N ARG A 330 -14.08 -14.28 16.30
CA ARG A 330 -13.55 -15.60 16.69
C ARG A 330 -12.02 -15.60 16.78
N ILE A 331 -11.37 -14.57 16.24
CA ILE A 331 -9.91 -14.41 16.25
C ILE A 331 -9.53 -13.65 17.53
N ALA A 332 -9.88 -14.26 18.66
CA ALA A 332 -9.36 -13.88 19.95
C ALA A 332 -8.09 -14.71 20.19
N ILE A 333 -6.94 -14.03 20.18
CA ILE A 333 -5.66 -14.45 20.79
C ILE A 333 -5.28 -15.91 20.52
N GLY A 334 -4.33 -16.12 19.60
CA GLY A 334 -3.73 -17.44 19.40
C GLY A 334 -3.35 -18.10 20.73
N GLY A 335 -3.82 -19.34 20.92
CA GLY A 335 -3.47 -20.17 22.07
C GLY A 335 -4.62 -20.73 22.89
N LYS A 336 -5.66 -21.30 22.26
CA LYS A 336 -6.22 -22.58 22.73
C LYS A 336 -6.43 -23.47 21.53
N GLU A 337 -5.48 -24.38 21.39
CA GLU A 337 -5.55 -25.52 20.47
C GLU A 337 -6.92 -26.19 20.56
N ALA A 338 -7.38 -26.64 19.41
CA ALA A 338 -8.39 -27.64 19.30
C ALA A 338 -7.92 -28.91 20.05
N THR A 339 -8.34 -29.04 21.30
CA THR A 339 -8.45 -30.32 22.00
C THR A 339 -9.87 -30.45 22.53
N ALA A 340 -10.72 -31.04 21.71
CA ALA A 340 -11.85 -31.89 22.09
C ALA A 340 -12.31 -32.66 20.86
#